data_AF-A0A317T3L3-F1
#
_entry.id   AF-A0A317T3L3-F1
#
_cell.length_a   1.000
_cell.length_b   1.000
_cell.length_c   1.000
_cell.angle_alpha   90.00
_cell.angle_beta   90.00
_cell.angle_gamma   90.00
#
_symmetry.space_group_name_H-M   'P 1'
#
loop_
_entity.id
_entity.type
_entity.pdbx_description
1 polymer ?
#
loop_
_entity_poly.entity_id
_entity_poly.type
_entity_poly.pdbx_seq_one_letter_code
_entity_poly.pdbx_strand_id
1 'polypeptide(L)'
;MYYNDKPYNIPNFIVVGAAKSGTTSLYQYLKQHNDIYMSFRKEIMFFDLNYYKGLEYYAKYFKGYNGEKAIGDISPSYMCDSNVPRRIAKILPKTKIIFLLRNPIDRIYSHYWDLVCWKIIKSDFRDAIHQSAIWKKSYGYLEYDILEMGLYYKYINKYREYYSDDDIGVFLYDDMCEDVYAFMDKIFDFLNISKRVEIDLSDKVNQKRQHKNQILSKILVSERLREYVVSNMNEKTIKKLRKIYDNILSINTEKIKVEEIDDADKSFLLNFYKSDIEKLSCYLNRDLTQWLNI
;
A
#
# COMPACT_ATOMS: atom_id res chain seq x y z
N MET A 1 -7.48 -13.54 18.86
CA MET A 1 -8.84 -14.13 18.85
C MET A 1 -8.71 -15.64 18.83
N TYR A 2 -9.66 -16.35 19.44
CA TYR A 2 -9.77 -17.81 19.38
C TYR A 2 -10.77 -18.21 18.30
N TYR A 3 -10.41 -19.17 17.46
CA TYR A 3 -11.32 -19.91 16.60
C TYR A 3 -10.83 -21.37 16.63
N ASN A 4 -11.69 -22.30 17.04
CA ASN A 4 -11.32 -23.69 17.39
C ASN A 4 -10.21 -23.80 18.46
N ASP A 5 -10.37 -23.10 19.59
CA ASP A 5 -9.51 -23.22 20.80
C ASP A 5 -8.00 -23.00 20.61
N LYS A 6 -7.58 -22.41 19.48
CA LYS A 6 -6.20 -21.97 19.25
C LYS A 6 -6.13 -20.45 19.05
N PRO A 7 -5.21 -19.74 19.74
CA PRO A 7 -5.00 -18.33 19.47
C PRO A 7 -4.31 -18.21 18.10
N TYR A 8 -4.96 -17.57 17.14
CA TYR A 8 -4.27 -17.14 15.93
C TYR A 8 -3.49 -15.86 16.24
N ASN A 9 -2.20 -15.87 15.90
CA ASN A 9 -1.40 -14.65 15.82
C ASN A 9 -1.95 -13.85 14.63
N ILE A 10 -2.69 -12.79 14.92
CA ILE A 10 -3.37 -11.95 13.93
C ILE A 10 -2.93 -10.51 14.12
N PRO A 11 -2.96 -9.68 13.07
CA PRO A 11 -2.39 -8.35 13.12
C PRO A 11 -3.15 -7.45 14.10
N ASN A 12 -2.40 -6.66 14.85
CA ASN A 12 -2.93 -5.61 15.74
C ASN A 12 -2.76 -4.20 15.14
N PHE A 13 -2.16 -4.09 13.95
CA PHE A 13 -2.30 -2.92 13.09
C PHE A 13 -2.40 -3.30 11.61
N ILE A 14 -3.06 -2.45 10.82
CA ILE A 14 -3.19 -2.62 9.36
C ILE A 14 -2.94 -1.30 8.65
N VAL A 15 -2.02 -1.28 7.69
CA VAL A 15 -1.86 -0.17 6.75
C VAL A 15 -2.79 -0.39 5.56
N VAL A 16 -3.89 0.35 5.52
CA VAL A 16 -4.99 0.13 4.58
C VAL A 16 -4.82 0.85 3.25
N GLY A 17 -3.95 1.85 3.19
CA GLY A 17 -3.82 2.71 2.03
C GLY A 17 -2.72 3.75 2.22
N ALA A 18 -2.48 4.58 1.20
CA ALA A 18 -3.05 4.53 -0.13
C ALA A 18 -2.09 3.87 -1.13
N ALA A 19 -2.63 3.28 -2.19
CA ALA A 19 -1.82 2.77 -3.29
C ALA A 19 -1.00 3.91 -3.92
N LYS A 20 0.28 3.64 -4.22
CA LYS A 20 1.26 4.61 -4.77
C LYS A 20 1.70 5.73 -3.81
N SER A 21 1.50 5.55 -2.52
CA SER A 21 1.98 6.47 -1.46
C SER A 21 3.18 5.94 -0.67
N GLY A 22 3.99 5.03 -1.22
CA GLY A 22 5.21 4.56 -0.54
C GLY A 22 5.02 3.42 0.47
N THR A 23 3.88 2.73 0.45
CA THR A 23 3.58 1.60 1.36
C THR A 23 4.55 0.42 1.26
N THR A 24 5.24 0.27 0.11
CA THR A 24 6.30 -0.74 -0.03
C THR A 24 7.56 -0.35 0.76
N SER A 25 7.97 0.93 0.73
CA SER A 25 9.07 1.42 1.55
C SER A 25 8.74 1.28 3.04
N LEU A 26 7.54 1.72 3.44
CA LEU A 26 7.05 1.55 4.82
C LEU A 26 7.08 0.08 5.27
N TYR A 27 6.63 -0.86 4.43
CA TYR A 27 6.72 -2.29 4.73
C TYR A 27 8.16 -2.74 5.00
N GLN A 28 9.15 -2.27 4.21
CA GLN A 28 10.55 -2.62 4.42
C GLN A 28 11.11 -1.99 5.69
N TYR A 29 10.74 -0.75 6.01
CA TYR A 29 11.22 -0.08 7.22
C TYR A 29 10.65 -0.71 8.49
N LEU A 30 9.35 -1.00 8.54
CA LEU A 30 8.71 -1.66 9.68
C LEU A 30 9.29 -3.04 9.95
N LYS A 31 9.59 -3.81 8.89
CA LYS A 31 10.14 -5.17 9.00
C LYS A 31 11.53 -5.22 9.65
N GLN A 32 12.26 -4.10 9.69
CA GLN A 32 13.58 -4.03 10.31
C GLN A 32 13.52 -3.91 11.84
N HIS A 33 12.34 -3.64 12.41
CA HIS A 33 12.21 -3.42 13.84
C HIS A 33 11.95 -4.72 14.61
N ASN A 34 12.79 -5.00 15.61
CA ASN A 34 12.68 -6.20 16.47
C ASN A 34 11.35 -6.37 17.25
N ASP A 35 10.61 -5.29 17.51
CA ASP A 35 9.31 -5.33 18.20
C ASP A 35 8.13 -5.36 17.19
N ILE A 36 8.41 -5.43 15.88
CA ILE A 36 7.41 -5.46 14.81
C ILE A 36 7.54 -6.73 13.97
N TYR A 37 6.49 -7.52 13.96
CA TYR A 37 6.32 -8.60 13.01
C TYR A 37 5.42 -8.16 11.85
N MET A 38 6.00 -7.95 10.68
CA MET A 38 5.21 -7.82 9.45
C MET A 38 4.84 -9.20 8.92
N SER A 39 3.64 -9.33 8.36
CA SER A 39 3.28 -10.50 7.57
C SER A 39 4.41 -10.87 6.60
N PHE A 40 4.72 -12.16 6.43
CA PHE A 40 5.87 -12.54 5.58
C PHE A 40 5.71 -12.09 4.12
N ARG A 41 4.47 -11.78 3.72
CA ARG A 41 4.08 -11.23 2.42
C ARG A 41 3.30 -9.94 2.61
N LYS A 42 3.65 -8.90 1.84
CA LYS A 42 2.86 -7.67 1.69
C LYS A 42 1.64 -7.94 0.79
N GLU A 43 0.58 -7.18 0.96
CA GLU A 43 -0.64 -7.22 0.15
C GLU A 43 -1.29 -8.61 0.19
N ILE A 44 -1.68 -9.05 1.39
CA ILE A 44 -2.40 -10.31 1.57
C ILE A 44 -3.79 -10.23 0.91
N MET A 45 -4.38 -9.03 0.87
CA MET A 45 -5.68 -8.78 0.26
C MET A 45 -6.75 -9.70 0.86
N PHE A 46 -6.70 -9.91 2.18
CA PHE A 46 -7.63 -10.77 2.90
C PHE A 46 -8.99 -10.12 3.07
N PHE A 47 -9.04 -8.87 3.53
CA PHE A 47 -10.31 -8.24 3.85
C PHE A 47 -11.10 -7.80 2.61
N ASP A 48 -10.49 -7.76 1.42
CA ASP A 48 -11.11 -7.48 0.13
C ASP A 48 -11.31 -8.78 -0.68
N LEU A 49 -10.29 -9.23 -1.42
CA LEU A 49 -10.36 -10.30 -2.42
C LEU A 49 -10.44 -11.69 -1.82
N ASN A 50 -9.67 -11.93 -0.77
CA ASN A 50 -9.44 -13.27 -0.23
C ASN A 50 -10.31 -13.56 1.00
N TYR A 51 -11.32 -12.73 1.28
CA TYR A 51 -12.12 -12.83 2.50
C TYR A 51 -12.85 -14.17 2.61
N TYR A 52 -13.30 -14.70 1.46
CA TYR A 52 -13.98 -15.98 1.35
C TYR A 52 -13.09 -17.19 1.73
N LYS A 53 -11.75 -17.02 1.76
CA LYS A 53 -10.81 -18.10 2.10
C LYS A 53 -10.72 -18.37 3.62
N GLY A 54 -11.39 -17.55 4.44
CA GLY A 54 -11.49 -17.74 5.88
C GLY A 54 -10.25 -17.31 6.67
N LEU A 55 -10.41 -17.20 7.99
CA LEU A 55 -9.36 -16.67 8.88
C LEU A 55 -8.10 -17.55 8.92
N GLU A 56 -8.25 -18.86 8.74
CA GLU A 56 -7.14 -19.81 8.64
C GLU A 56 -6.20 -19.51 7.46
N TYR A 57 -6.74 -19.01 6.35
CA TYR A 57 -5.93 -18.53 5.23
C TYR A 57 -5.11 -17.31 5.65
N TYR A 58 -5.74 -16.35 6.33
CA TYR A 58 -5.08 -15.12 6.78
C TYR A 58 -3.99 -15.38 7.82
N ALA A 59 -4.27 -16.23 8.80
CA ALA A 59 -3.34 -16.53 9.89
C ALA A 59 -2.04 -17.20 9.43
N LYS A 60 -2.02 -17.86 8.26
CA LYS A 60 -0.80 -18.45 7.69
C LYS A 60 0.28 -17.39 7.47
N TYR A 61 -0.09 -16.15 7.17
CA TYR A 61 0.83 -15.04 6.93
C TYR A 61 1.57 -14.54 8.17
N PHE A 62 1.17 -15.02 9.36
CA PHE A 62 1.69 -14.59 10.66
C PHE A 62 2.35 -15.72 11.47
N LYS A 63 2.63 -16.86 10.83
CA LYS A 63 3.20 -18.05 11.51
C LYS A 63 4.60 -17.84 12.09
N GLY A 64 5.37 -16.88 11.59
CA GLY A 64 6.72 -16.58 12.08
C GLY A 64 6.75 -15.64 13.27
N TYR A 65 5.60 -15.18 13.77
CA TYR A 65 5.50 -14.36 14.96
C TYR A 65 6.14 -15.06 16.16
N ASN A 66 6.98 -14.34 16.90
CA ASN A 66 7.78 -14.84 18.01
C ASN A 66 7.77 -13.90 19.23
N GLY A 67 6.65 -13.21 19.46
CA GLY A 67 6.47 -12.37 20.66
C GLY A 67 6.69 -10.87 20.43
N GLU A 68 6.76 -10.42 19.18
CA GLU A 68 6.80 -9.01 18.83
C GLU A 68 5.57 -8.25 19.38
N LYS A 69 5.71 -6.96 19.65
CA LYS A 69 4.59 -6.18 20.23
C LYS A 69 3.57 -5.78 19.17
N ALA A 70 4.04 -5.46 17.98
CA ALA A 70 3.21 -5.03 16.87
C ALA A 70 3.23 -6.08 15.76
N ILE A 71 2.06 -6.45 15.25
CA ILE A 71 1.87 -7.43 14.19
C ILE A 71 1.09 -6.74 13.06
N GLY A 72 1.69 -6.64 11.88
CA GLY A 72 1.21 -5.77 10.80
C GLY A 72 0.80 -6.47 9.51
N ASP A 73 -0.30 -6.01 8.91
CA ASP A 73 -0.65 -6.25 7.49
C ASP A 73 -0.60 -4.92 6.71
N ILE A 74 -0.17 -4.95 5.46
CA ILE A 74 -0.17 -3.80 4.56
C ILE A 74 -0.82 -4.21 3.24
N SER A 75 -2.00 -3.68 2.98
CA SER A 75 -2.79 -3.97 1.78
C SER A 75 -3.43 -2.67 1.31
N PRO A 76 -2.77 -1.89 0.44
CA PRO A 76 -3.22 -0.53 0.09
C PRO A 76 -4.57 -0.47 -0.64
N SER A 77 -5.06 -1.60 -1.14
CA SER A 77 -6.40 -1.77 -1.73
C SER A 77 -7.52 -1.66 -0.70
N TYR A 78 -7.24 -1.98 0.57
CA TYR A 78 -8.23 -1.99 1.65
C TYR A 78 -8.95 -0.65 1.82
N MET A 79 -8.22 0.47 1.67
CA MET A 79 -8.76 1.82 1.81
C MET A 79 -10.02 2.05 0.97
N CYS A 80 -10.04 1.55 -0.27
CA CYS A 80 -11.06 1.90 -1.25
C CYS A 80 -12.27 0.95 -1.24
N ASP A 81 -12.14 -0.23 -0.64
CA ASP A 81 -13.24 -1.19 -0.56
C ASP A 81 -14.27 -0.79 0.50
N SER A 82 -15.54 -0.69 0.11
CA SER A 82 -16.61 -0.33 1.05
C SER A 82 -16.91 -1.42 2.09
N ASN A 83 -16.58 -2.68 1.82
CA ASN A 83 -16.82 -3.78 2.76
C ASN A 83 -15.67 -3.98 3.75
N VAL A 84 -14.46 -3.54 3.41
CA VAL A 84 -13.26 -3.79 4.21
C VAL A 84 -13.36 -3.21 5.63
N PRO A 85 -13.75 -1.95 5.87
CA PRO A 85 -13.84 -1.39 7.23
C PRO A 85 -14.64 -2.28 8.18
N ARG A 86 -15.85 -2.68 7.74
CA ARG A 86 -16.75 -3.57 8.48
C ARG A 86 -16.13 -4.96 8.71
N ARG A 87 -15.48 -5.53 7.70
CA ARG A 87 -14.86 -6.86 7.80
C ARG A 87 -13.68 -6.86 8.76
N ILE A 88 -12.84 -5.81 8.73
CA ILE A 88 -11.75 -5.64 9.70
C ILE A 88 -12.35 -5.49 11.09
N ALA A 89 -13.30 -4.58 11.31
CA ALA A 89 -13.89 -4.37 12.64
C ALA A 89 -14.53 -5.63 13.23
N LYS A 90 -15.13 -6.48 12.39
CA LYS A 90 -15.70 -7.76 12.82
C LYS A 90 -14.64 -8.74 13.35
N ILE A 91 -13.46 -8.79 12.74
CA ILE A 91 -12.40 -9.77 13.07
C ILE A 91 -11.34 -9.18 14.01
N LEU A 92 -11.14 -7.87 13.96
CA LEU A 92 -10.02 -7.14 14.54
C LEU A 92 -10.52 -5.82 15.18
N PRO A 93 -11.46 -5.87 16.15
CA PRO A 93 -12.16 -4.68 16.64
C PRO A 93 -11.27 -3.68 17.41
N LYS A 94 -10.06 -4.07 17.81
CA LYS A 94 -9.11 -3.23 18.57
C LYS A 94 -7.82 -2.94 17.78
N THR A 95 -7.85 -3.16 16.47
CA THR A 95 -6.67 -3.03 15.62
C THR A 95 -6.50 -1.58 15.18
N LYS A 96 -5.26 -1.10 15.22
CA LYS A 96 -4.89 0.22 14.72
C LYS A 96 -4.95 0.26 13.19
N ILE A 97 -5.60 1.26 12.63
CA ILE A 97 -5.72 1.49 11.19
C ILE A 97 -4.75 2.59 10.79
N ILE A 98 -3.92 2.35 9.78
CA ILE A 98 -2.92 3.29 9.29
C ILE A 98 -3.23 3.67 7.84
N PHE A 99 -3.33 4.96 7.58
CA PHE A 99 -3.35 5.55 6.25
C PHE A 99 -2.00 6.23 5.99
N LEU A 100 -1.35 5.88 4.89
CA LEU A 100 -0.20 6.58 4.32
C LEU A 100 -0.64 7.28 3.03
N LEU A 101 -0.85 8.58 3.11
CA LEU A 101 -1.41 9.40 2.02
C LEU A 101 -0.30 10.12 1.26
N ARG A 102 -0.58 10.53 0.03
CA ARG A 102 0.30 11.33 -0.83
C ARG A 102 -0.55 12.42 -1.47
N ASN A 103 0.02 13.51 -1.96
CA ASN A 103 -0.73 14.42 -2.84
C ASN A 103 -1.55 13.61 -3.88
N PRO A 104 -2.88 13.78 -3.95
CA PRO A 104 -3.74 12.92 -4.76
C PRO A 104 -3.48 13.05 -6.26
N ILE A 105 -3.01 14.21 -6.73
CA ILE A 105 -2.59 14.45 -8.12
C ILE A 105 -1.32 13.63 -8.43
N ASP A 106 -0.31 13.71 -7.57
CA ASP A 106 0.90 12.91 -7.75
C ASP A 106 0.63 11.42 -7.62
N ARG A 107 -0.30 11.04 -6.74
CA ARG A 107 -0.71 9.65 -6.53
C ARG A 107 -1.39 9.08 -7.77
N ILE A 108 -2.37 9.79 -8.36
CA ILE A 108 -3.04 9.32 -9.58
C ILE A 108 -2.08 9.29 -10.76
N TYR A 109 -1.20 10.28 -10.89
CA TYR A 109 -0.18 10.29 -11.93
C TYR A 109 0.80 9.13 -11.75
N SER A 110 1.19 8.84 -10.50
CA SER A 110 1.99 7.67 -10.19
C SER A 110 1.29 6.35 -10.51
N HIS A 111 -0.04 6.29 -10.35
CA HIS A 111 -0.85 5.11 -10.65
C HIS A 111 -0.99 4.91 -12.16
N TYR A 112 -1.32 5.95 -12.92
CA TYR A 112 -1.40 5.91 -14.38
C TYR A 112 -0.16 5.27 -15.01
N TRP A 113 1.02 5.80 -14.69
CA TRP A 113 2.27 5.26 -15.22
C TRP A 113 2.57 3.84 -14.76
N ASP A 114 2.07 3.42 -13.59
CA ASP A 114 2.16 2.01 -13.18
C ASP A 114 1.38 1.15 -14.18
N LEU A 115 0.12 1.51 -14.46
CA LEU A 115 -0.73 0.81 -15.43
C LEU A 115 -0.10 0.80 -16.83
N VAL A 116 0.52 1.90 -17.27
CA VAL A 116 1.25 1.98 -18.55
C VAL A 116 2.50 1.09 -18.56
N CYS A 117 3.31 1.12 -17.49
CA CYS A 117 4.50 0.29 -17.34
C CYS A 117 4.16 -1.20 -17.40
N TRP A 118 3.01 -1.56 -16.88
CA TRP A 118 2.48 -2.91 -16.94
C TRP A 118 1.70 -3.23 -18.22
N LYS A 119 1.57 -2.25 -19.13
CA LYS A 119 0.87 -2.35 -20.41
C LYS A 119 -0.62 -2.75 -20.23
N ILE A 120 -1.23 -2.34 -19.13
CA ILE A 120 -2.65 -2.55 -18.82
C ILE A 120 -3.50 -1.54 -19.58
N ILE A 121 -3.07 -0.28 -19.56
CA ILE A 121 -3.64 0.79 -20.37
C ILE A 121 -2.62 1.23 -21.42
N LYS A 122 -3.12 1.71 -22.55
CA LYS A 122 -2.33 2.31 -23.63
C LYS A 122 -2.81 3.73 -23.96
N SER A 123 -3.86 4.20 -23.30
CA SER A 123 -4.41 5.54 -23.49
C SER A 123 -3.50 6.59 -22.87
N ASP A 124 -3.66 7.83 -23.32
CA ASP A 124 -3.05 8.97 -22.64
C ASP A 124 -3.65 9.18 -21.23
N PHE A 125 -3.05 10.10 -20.48
CA PHE A 125 -3.44 10.38 -19.11
C PHE A 125 -4.86 10.95 -19.01
N ARG A 126 -5.23 11.87 -19.91
CA ARG A 126 -6.55 12.50 -19.97
C ARG A 126 -7.65 11.46 -20.14
N ASP A 127 -7.49 10.57 -21.11
CA ASP A 127 -8.40 9.44 -21.31
C ASP A 127 -8.46 8.53 -20.09
N ALA A 128 -7.32 8.25 -19.45
CA ALA A 128 -7.26 7.39 -18.28
C ALA A 128 -8.07 7.95 -17.09
N ILE A 129 -8.04 9.26 -16.87
CA ILE A 129 -8.79 9.91 -15.78
C ILE A 129 -10.27 10.14 -16.12
N HIS A 130 -10.61 10.42 -17.38
CA HIS A 130 -12.02 10.58 -17.79
C HIS A 130 -12.76 9.25 -17.92
N GLN A 131 -12.05 8.19 -18.32
CA GLN A 131 -12.60 6.84 -18.41
C GLN A 131 -12.36 6.04 -17.11
N SER A 132 -11.84 6.66 -16.05
CA SER A 132 -11.56 6.02 -14.74
C SER A 132 -12.75 5.26 -14.16
N ALA A 133 -13.97 5.79 -14.32
CA ALA A 133 -15.22 5.13 -13.98
C ALA A 133 -15.57 3.91 -14.89
N ILE A 134 -15.00 3.87 -16.10
CA ILE A 134 -15.17 2.83 -17.14
C ILE A 134 -14.08 1.76 -17.04
N TRP A 135 -12.89 2.09 -16.53
CA TRP A 135 -11.77 1.16 -16.27
C TRP A 135 -12.05 0.18 -15.10
N LYS A 136 -13.31 -0.25 -14.94
CA LYS A 136 -13.76 -1.35 -14.08
C LYS A 136 -13.22 -2.73 -14.51
N LYS A 137 -12.10 -2.81 -15.25
CA LYS A 137 -11.50 -4.08 -15.66
C LYS A 137 -10.00 -4.17 -15.41
N SER A 138 -9.73 -4.85 -14.30
CA SER A 138 -8.72 -5.89 -14.09
C SER A 138 -7.25 -5.49 -13.99
N TYR A 139 -6.90 -4.99 -12.80
CA TYR A 139 -5.76 -5.53 -12.07
C TYR A 139 -6.26 -6.58 -11.06
N GLY A 140 -6.54 -7.79 -11.56
CA GLY A 140 -6.79 -8.95 -10.70
C GLY A 140 -7.84 -8.73 -9.61
N TYR A 141 -9.08 -8.45 -10.01
CA TYR A 141 -10.31 -8.61 -9.21
C TYR A 141 -10.86 -7.41 -8.41
N LEU A 142 -10.34 -6.18 -8.50
CA LEU A 142 -10.98 -5.00 -7.89
C LEU A 142 -11.30 -3.90 -8.90
N GLU A 143 -12.57 -3.48 -8.94
CA GLU A 143 -13.10 -2.36 -9.71
C GLU A 143 -12.90 -1.05 -8.91
N TYR A 144 -11.69 -0.48 -8.92
CA TYR A 144 -11.52 0.87 -8.36
C TYR A 144 -11.23 1.89 -9.44
N ASP A 145 -12.03 2.93 -9.40
CA ASP A 145 -11.81 4.17 -10.11
C ASP A 145 -10.54 4.84 -9.54
N ILE A 146 -9.48 4.90 -10.35
CA ILE A 146 -8.20 5.49 -9.95
C ILE A 146 -8.35 6.98 -9.60
N LEU A 147 -9.37 7.68 -10.11
CA LEU A 147 -9.67 9.06 -9.75
C LEU A 147 -10.26 9.10 -8.34
N GLU A 148 -11.25 8.26 -8.04
CA GLU A 148 -11.86 8.23 -6.70
C GLU A 148 -10.86 7.86 -5.60
N MET A 149 -9.85 7.02 -5.88
CA MET A 149 -8.82 6.62 -4.90
C MET A 149 -8.08 7.79 -4.24
N GLY A 150 -8.12 8.99 -4.82
CA GLY A 150 -7.55 10.21 -4.23
C GLY A 150 -8.46 10.95 -3.24
N LEU A 151 -9.72 10.53 -3.09
CA LEU A 151 -10.69 11.10 -2.14
C LEU A 151 -10.45 10.50 -0.74
N TYR A 152 -9.37 10.87 -0.09
CA TYR A 152 -8.94 10.27 1.17
C TYR A 152 -9.91 10.50 2.32
N TYR A 153 -10.44 11.73 2.49
CA TYR A 153 -11.36 12.00 3.59
C TYR A 153 -12.64 11.19 3.45
N LYS A 154 -13.17 11.04 2.22
CA LYS A 154 -14.26 10.10 1.91
C LYS A 154 -14.00 8.68 2.45
N TYR A 155 -12.81 8.13 2.27
CA TYR A 155 -12.50 6.76 2.73
C TYR A 155 -12.18 6.69 4.22
N ILE A 156 -11.43 7.64 4.78
CA ILE A 156 -11.18 7.72 6.21
C ILE A 156 -12.50 7.73 6.98
N ASN A 157 -13.48 8.52 6.52
CA ASN A 157 -14.78 8.61 7.19
C ASN A 157 -15.53 7.26 7.24
N LYS A 158 -15.34 6.36 6.28
CA LYS A 158 -15.91 5.00 6.32
C LYS A 158 -15.27 4.13 7.40
N TYR A 159 -14.00 4.34 7.72
CA TYR A 159 -13.33 3.64 8.81
C TYR A 159 -13.76 4.19 10.18
N ARG A 160 -14.05 5.49 10.27
CA ARG A 160 -14.57 6.16 11.47
C ARG A 160 -15.96 5.66 11.92
N GLU A 161 -16.70 4.99 11.04
CA GLU A 161 -17.95 4.31 11.41
C GLU A 161 -17.71 3.11 12.35
N TYR A 162 -16.46 2.60 12.42
CA TYR A 162 -16.11 1.39 13.17
C TYR A 162 -14.96 1.57 14.16
N TYR A 163 -14.12 2.58 13.98
CA TYR A 163 -12.93 2.85 14.78
C TYR A 163 -12.97 4.26 15.34
N SER A 164 -12.39 4.42 16.54
CA SER A 164 -12.16 5.73 17.12
C SER A 164 -11.04 6.47 16.38
N ASP A 165 -11.00 7.80 16.49
CA ASP A 165 -9.93 8.59 15.88
C ASP A 165 -8.55 8.24 16.50
N ASP A 166 -8.50 7.78 17.76
CA ASP A 166 -7.26 7.31 18.42
C ASP A 166 -6.71 5.99 17.84
N ASP A 167 -7.58 5.21 17.20
CA ASP A 167 -7.21 3.97 16.50
C ASP A 167 -6.90 4.20 15.02
N ILE A 168 -7.07 5.42 14.50
CA ILE A 168 -6.80 5.79 13.10
C ILE A 168 -5.60 6.73 13.01
N GLY A 169 -4.47 6.20 12.55
CA GLY A 169 -3.27 6.98 12.27
C GLY A 169 -3.24 7.41 10.80
N VAL A 170 -3.15 8.71 10.54
CA VAL A 170 -2.97 9.25 9.18
C VAL A 170 -1.60 9.90 9.05
N PHE A 171 -0.80 9.38 8.13
CA PHE A 171 0.58 9.80 7.88
C PHE A 171 0.73 10.23 6.42
N LEU A 172 1.63 11.19 6.17
CA LEU A 172 1.85 11.72 4.83
C LEU A 172 3.17 11.22 4.25
N TYR A 173 3.14 10.90 2.97
CA TYR A 173 4.30 10.51 2.18
C TYR A 173 5.33 11.65 2.10
N ASP A 174 4.86 12.89 2.09
CA ASP A 174 5.69 14.10 2.13
C ASP A 174 6.62 14.08 3.35
N ASP A 175 6.10 13.77 4.55
CA ASP A 175 6.90 13.64 5.78
C ASP A 175 7.95 12.52 5.67
N MET A 176 7.58 11.39 5.06
CA MET A 176 8.50 10.27 4.86
C MET A 176 9.62 10.64 3.88
N CYS A 177 9.34 11.49 2.90
CA CYS A 177 10.33 11.99 1.94
C CYS A 177 11.26 13.04 2.56
N GLU A 178 10.74 13.87 3.46
CA GLU A 178 11.50 14.91 4.16
C GLU A 178 12.45 14.30 5.19
N ASP A 179 11.94 13.46 6.09
CA ASP A 179 12.73 12.80 7.12
C ASP A 179 12.13 11.43 7.48
N VAL A 180 12.77 10.38 6.97
CA VAL A 180 12.33 8.99 7.21
C VAL A 180 12.39 8.64 8.71
N TYR A 181 13.39 9.10 9.45
CA TYR A 181 13.52 8.74 10.87
C TYR A 181 12.42 9.40 11.69
N ALA A 182 12.21 10.71 11.52
CA ALA A 182 11.14 11.43 12.20
C ALA A 182 9.75 10.89 11.83
N PHE A 183 9.54 10.50 10.56
CA PHE A 183 8.32 9.85 10.11
C PHE A 183 8.10 8.49 10.79
N MET A 184 9.13 7.65 10.86
CA MET A 184 9.03 6.33 11.49
C MET A 184 8.82 6.43 13.00
N ASP A 185 9.42 7.41 13.67
CA ASP A 185 9.17 7.70 15.09
C ASP A 185 7.69 7.98 15.38
N LYS A 186 7.00 8.74 14.51
CA LYS A 186 5.56 8.99 14.63
C LYS A 186 4.74 7.69 14.52
N ILE A 187 5.13 6.79 13.62
CA ILE A 187 4.47 5.48 13.48
C ILE A 187 4.74 4.61 14.71
N PHE A 188 5.96 4.64 15.24
CA PHE A 188 6.34 3.90 16.44
C PHE A 188 5.58 4.38 17.67
N ASP A 189 5.44 5.70 17.85
CA ASP A 189 4.60 6.30 18.88
C ASP A 189 3.14 5.84 18.74
N PHE A 190 2.60 5.92 17.53
CA PHE A 190 1.23 5.48 17.26
C PHE A 190 1.03 3.99 17.57
N LEU A 191 2.02 3.14 17.32
CA LEU A 191 1.98 1.70 17.61
C LEU A 191 2.38 1.36 19.07
N ASN A 192 2.76 2.33 19.88
CA ASN A 192 3.27 2.16 21.25
C ASN A 192 4.50 1.23 21.33
N ILE A 193 5.44 1.38 20.39
CA ILE A 193 6.69 0.60 20.35
C ILE A 193 7.91 1.51 20.56
N SER A 194 9.04 0.90 20.91
CA SER A 194 10.28 1.65 21.16
C SER A 194 10.81 2.30 19.88
N LYS A 195 11.52 3.44 19.99
CA LYS A 195 11.98 4.20 18.81
C LYS A 195 13.31 3.74 18.20
N ARG A 196 14.04 2.85 18.88
CA ARG A 196 15.47 2.64 18.61
C ARG A 196 15.72 1.53 17.59
N VAL A 197 15.68 1.86 16.30
CA VAL A 197 16.17 1.00 15.23
C VAL A 197 16.92 1.84 14.19
N GLU A 198 18.12 1.40 13.83
CA GLU A 198 18.81 1.93 12.66
C GLU A 198 18.14 1.35 11.41
N ILE A 199 17.49 2.22 10.63
CA ILE A 199 16.78 1.84 9.41
C ILE A 199 17.74 1.92 8.22
N ASP A 200 17.93 0.80 7.54
CA ASP A 200 18.63 0.75 6.27
C ASP A 200 17.77 1.38 5.17
N LEU A 201 18.26 2.51 4.63
CA LEU A 201 17.64 3.27 3.54
C LEU A 201 18.23 2.93 2.16
N SER A 202 19.14 1.96 2.07
CA SER A 202 19.84 1.60 0.83
C SER A 202 18.93 0.99 -0.24
N ASP A 203 17.80 0.39 0.18
CA ASP A 203 16.72 -0.10 -0.69
C ASP A 203 15.89 1.08 -1.27
N LYS A 204 16.53 1.98 -2.02
CA LYS A 204 15.81 2.98 -2.83
C LYS A 204 15.12 2.26 -4.00
N VAL A 205 13.79 2.26 -3.99
CA VAL A 205 12.99 1.76 -5.11
C VAL A 205 13.24 2.67 -6.32
N ASN A 206 13.92 2.10 -7.32
CA ASN A 206 14.43 2.78 -8.51
C ASN A 206 13.36 3.41 -9.43
N GLN A 207 13.83 4.26 -10.33
CA GLN A 207 13.12 4.91 -11.46
C GLN A 207 12.12 3.98 -12.17
N LYS A 208 10.98 4.53 -12.66
CA LYS A 208 9.93 3.75 -13.35
C LYS A 208 10.49 3.04 -14.58
N ARG A 209 10.20 1.74 -14.70
CA ARG A 209 10.57 0.92 -15.85
C ARG A 209 9.34 0.19 -16.39
N GLN A 210 9.21 0.13 -17.72
CA GLN A 210 8.13 -0.56 -18.41
C GLN A 210 8.52 -2.01 -18.71
N HIS A 211 7.58 -2.94 -18.60
CA HIS A 211 7.78 -4.36 -18.90
C HIS A 211 7.76 -4.63 -20.41
N LYS A 212 8.83 -5.24 -20.94
CA LYS A 212 8.92 -5.66 -22.35
C LYS A 212 7.92 -6.78 -22.65
N ASN A 213 7.99 -7.89 -21.89
CA ASN A 213 7.10 -9.05 -22.02
C ASN A 213 6.20 -9.22 -20.78
N GLN A 214 4.88 -9.12 -20.97
CA GLN A 214 3.87 -9.22 -19.91
C GLN A 214 3.76 -10.64 -19.32
N ILE A 215 3.85 -11.68 -20.15
CA ILE A 215 3.71 -13.08 -19.70
C ILE A 215 4.87 -13.43 -18.77
N LEU A 216 6.10 -13.09 -19.18
CA LEU A 216 7.28 -13.27 -18.34
C LEU A 216 7.15 -12.49 -17.02
N SER A 217 6.61 -11.28 -17.05
CA SER A 217 6.38 -10.47 -15.85
C SER A 217 5.35 -11.10 -14.91
N LYS A 218 4.25 -11.64 -15.45
CA LYS A 218 3.24 -12.37 -14.66
C LYS A 218 3.81 -13.64 -14.03
N ILE A 219 4.68 -14.37 -14.72
CA ILE A 219 5.36 -15.56 -14.18
C ILE A 219 6.34 -15.17 -13.07
N LEU A 220 7.16 -14.14 -13.28
CA LEU A 220 8.16 -13.67 -12.32
C LEU A 220 7.54 -13.15 -11.02
N VAL A 221 6.35 -12.54 -11.10
CA VAL A 221 5.62 -12.03 -9.92
C VAL A 221 4.62 -13.06 -9.38
N SER A 222 4.57 -14.27 -9.95
CA SER A 222 3.59 -15.28 -9.55
C SER A 222 3.80 -15.76 -8.11
N GLU A 223 2.70 -15.74 -7.38
CA GLU A 223 2.58 -16.03 -5.95
C GLU A 223 3.05 -17.46 -5.61
N ARG A 224 2.63 -18.44 -6.40
CA ARG A 224 2.95 -19.86 -6.19
C ARG A 224 4.44 -20.17 -6.33
N LEU A 225 5.10 -19.59 -7.33
CA LEU A 225 6.53 -19.80 -7.54
C LEU A 225 7.34 -19.14 -6.43
N ARG A 226 6.95 -17.94 -6.00
CA ARG A 226 7.66 -17.21 -4.94
C ARG A 226 7.52 -17.91 -3.59
N GLU A 227 6.32 -18.36 -3.25
CA GLU A 227 6.06 -19.12 -2.02
C GLU A 227 6.81 -20.45 -2.02
N TYR A 228 6.77 -21.21 -3.11
CA TYR A 228 7.52 -22.46 -3.25
C TYR A 228 9.03 -22.28 -3.12
N VAL A 229 9.59 -21.19 -3.68
CA VAL A 229 11.02 -20.89 -3.59
C VAL A 229 11.42 -20.47 -2.18
N VAL A 230 10.65 -19.59 -1.53
CA VAL A 230 10.99 -19.07 -0.20
C VAL A 230 10.78 -20.12 0.90
N SER A 231 9.76 -20.97 0.79
CA SER A 231 9.44 -21.97 1.83
C SER A 231 10.41 -23.14 1.89
N ASN A 232 11.18 -23.39 0.82
CA ASN A 232 11.99 -24.60 0.67
C ASN A 232 13.51 -24.33 0.60
N MET A 233 13.96 -23.09 0.76
CA MET A 233 15.36 -22.72 0.52
C MET A 233 16.00 -21.96 1.67
N ASN A 234 17.32 -22.16 1.84
CA ASN A 234 18.11 -21.40 2.80
C ASN A 234 18.38 -19.97 2.32
N GLU A 235 18.74 -19.08 3.26
CA GLU A 235 18.91 -17.65 3.02
C GLU A 235 19.97 -17.33 1.94
N LYS A 236 21.05 -18.12 1.86
CA LYS A 236 22.09 -17.94 0.83
C LYS A 236 21.56 -18.24 -0.57
N THR A 237 20.75 -19.27 -0.72
CA THR A 237 20.11 -19.63 -2.00
C THR A 237 19.06 -18.58 -2.40
N ILE A 238 18.27 -18.09 -1.44
CA ILE A 238 17.32 -17.00 -1.69
C ILE A 238 18.04 -15.75 -2.21
N LYS A 239 19.16 -15.35 -1.62
CA LYS A 239 19.96 -14.21 -2.10
C LYS A 239 20.48 -14.41 -3.54
N LYS A 240 20.96 -15.61 -3.88
CA LYS A 240 21.38 -15.93 -5.26
C LYS A 240 20.21 -15.88 -6.25
N LEU A 241 19.06 -16.44 -5.90
CA LEU A 241 17.87 -16.42 -6.75
C LEU A 241 17.29 -15.01 -6.90
N ARG A 242 17.37 -14.18 -5.85
CA ARG A 242 17.03 -12.75 -5.93
C ARG A 242 17.90 -12.05 -6.98
N LYS A 243 19.21 -12.31 -6.99
CA LYS A 243 20.12 -11.75 -8.02
C LYS A 243 19.74 -12.20 -9.44
N ILE A 244 19.36 -13.46 -9.62
CA ILE A 244 18.91 -13.98 -10.92
C ILE A 244 17.58 -13.33 -11.32
N TYR A 245 16.64 -13.22 -10.39
CA TYR A 245 15.36 -12.53 -10.58
C TYR A 245 15.58 -11.07 -10.98
N ASP A 246 16.44 -10.34 -10.25
CA ASP A 246 16.76 -8.94 -10.53
C ASP A 246 17.39 -8.79 -11.92
N ASN A 247 18.26 -9.72 -12.32
CA ASN A 247 18.84 -9.75 -13.66
C ASN A 247 17.77 -9.97 -14.74
N ILE A 248 16.90 -10.98 -14.59
CA ILE A 248 15.83 -11.26 -15.56
C ILE A 248 14.85 -10.07 -15.64
N LEU A 249 14.47 -9.51 -14.49
CA LEU A 249 13.62 -8.32 -14.43
C LEU A 249 14.29 -7.14 -15.12
N SER A 250 15.60 -6.94 -14.94
CA SER A 250 16.34 -5.86 -15.57
C SER A 250 16.41 -5.98 -17.09
N ILE A 251 16.46 -7.20 -17.64
CA ILE A 251 16.46 -7.46 -19.08
C ILE A 251 15.05 -7.24 -19.65
N ASN A 252 14.04 -7.69 -18.90
CA ASN A 252 12.63 -7.59 -19.27
C ASN A 252 11.99 -6.23 -18.97
N THR A 253 12.78 -5.22 -18.57
CA THR A 253 12.29 -3.87 -18.31
C THR A 253 13.11 -2.80 -19.01
N GLU A 254 12.47 -1.73 -19.47
CA GLU A 254 13.12 -0.59 -20.15
C GLU A 254 12.74 0.73 -19.49
N LYS A 255 13.60 1.75 -19.60
CA LYS A 255 13.27 3.08 -19.09
C LYS A 255 12.14 3.67 -19.92
N ILE A 256 11.15 4.25 -19.26
CA ILE A 256 10.07 4.98 -19.90
C ILE A 256 10.28 6.48 -19.68
N LYS A 257 10.09 7.28 -20.72
CA LYS A 257 10.03 8.73 -20.57
C LYS A 257 8.70 9.06 -19.89
N VAL A 258 8.77 9.52 -18.65
CA VAL A 258 7.61 10.03 -17.93
C VAL A 258 7.42 11.47 -18.39
N GLU A 259 6.30 11.74 -19.06
CA GLU A 259 5.91 13.09 -19.45
C GLU A 259 5.50 13.91 -18.22
N GLU A 260 5.35 15.21 -18.37
CA GLU A 260 4.73 16.04 -17.32
C GLU A 260 3.22 16.05 -17.51
N ILE A 261 2.50 16.27 -16.42
CA ILE A 261 1.04 16.42 -16.48
C ILE A 261 0.69 17.75 -17.15
N ASP A 262 -0.28 17.74 -18.07
CA ASP A 262 -0.79 18.95 -18.70
C ASP A 262 -1.51 19.87 -17.69
N ASP A 263 -1.35 21.18 -17.82
CA ASP A 263 -1.91 22.17 -16.91
C ASP A 263 -3.45 22.09 -16.81
N ALA A 264 -4.13 21.75 -17.90
CA ALA A 264 -5.59 21.60 -17.90
C ALA A 264 -6.01 20.34 -17.13
N ASP A 265 -5.27 19.23 -17.26
CA ASP A 265 -5.53 18.01 -16.49
C ASP A 265 -5.23 18.22 -15.00
N LYS A 266 -4.16 18.93 -14.68
CA LYS A 266 -3.81 19.30 -13.31
C LYS A 266 -4.90 20.19 -12.69
N SER A 267 -5.39 21.19 -13.44
CA SER A 267 -6.49 22.06 -13.01
C SER A 267 -7.78 21.29 -12.78
N PHE A 268 -8.11 20.32 -13.66
CA PHE A 268 -9.25 19.44 -13.48
C PHE A 268 -9.15 18.63 -12.18
N LEU A 269 -8.00 17.97 -11.95
CA LEU A 269 -7.79 17.15 -10.76
C LEU A 269 -7.81 17.98 -9.47
N LEU A 270 -7.22 19.18 -9.50
CA LEU A 270 -7.26 20.12 -8.38
C LEU A 270 -8.70 20.47 -8.02
N ASN A 271 -9.50 20.86 -9.01
CA ASN A 271 -10.93 21.15 -8.80
C ASN A 271 -11.69 19.93 -8.26
N PHE A 272 -11.38 18.73 -8.75
CA PHE A 272 -12.02 17.49 -8.31
C PHE A 272 -11.68 17.15 -6.85
N TYR A 273 -10.42 17.26 -6.44
CA TYR A 273 -9.96 16.88 -5.09
C TYR A 273 -10.09 17.97 -4.04
N LYS A 274 -10.23 19.24 -4.44
CA LYS A 274 -10.18 20.41 -3.53
C LYS A 274 -11.04 20.24 -2.28
N SER A 275 -12.33 19.92 -2.44
CA SER A 275 -13.24 19.79 -1.31
C SER A 275 -12.87 18.66 -0.35
N ASP A 276 -12.30 17.55 -0.86
CA ASP A 276 -11.87 16.44 -0.03
C ASP A 276 -10.56 16.76 0.71
N ILE A 277 -9.62 17.44 0.05
CA ILE A 277 -8.37 17.94 0.66
C ILE A 277 -8.67 18.94 1.79
N GLU A 278 -9.59 19.88 1.58
CA GLU A 278 -9.99 20.86 2.61
C GLU A 278 -10.57 20.15 3.85
N LYS A 279 -11.42 19.13 3.67
CA LYS A 279 -11.95 18.32 4.77
C LYS A 279 -10.87 17.50 5.46
N LEU A 280 -9.95 16.92 4.68
CA LEU A 280 -8.80 16.19 5.23
C LEU A 280 -7.91 17.11 6.06
N SER A 281 -7.62 18.32 5.57
CA SER A 281 -6.83 19.33 6.27
C SER A 281 -7.45 19.71 7.62
N CYS A 282 -8.77 19.93 7.63
CA CYS A 282 -9.52 20.18 8.87
C CYS A 282 -9.45 18.99 9.83
N TYR A 283 -9.67 17.77 9.33
CA TYR A 283 -9.64 16.55 10.13
C TYR A 283 -8.27 16.29 10.77
N LEU A 284 -7.19 16.51 10.02
CA LEU A 284 -5.82 16.32 10.50
C LEU A 284 -5.32 17.50 11.35
N ASN A 285 -6.07 18.61 11.43
CA ASN A 285 -5.60 19.89 11.95
C ASN A 285 -4.22 20.26 11.38
N ARG A 286 -4.08 20.12 10.06
CA ARG A 286 -2.80 20.24 9.35
C ARG A 286 -3.00 20.98 8.04
N ASP A 287 -2.11 21.93 7.76
CA ASP A 287 -2.09 22.64 6.49
C ASP A 287 -1.70 21.70 5.34
N LEU A 288 -2.62 21.56 4.37
CA LEU A 288 -2.42 20.81 3.13
C LEU A 288 -2.51 21.73 1.90
N THR A 289 -2.39 23.05 2.06
CA THR A 289 -2.45 24.02 0.96
C THR A 289 -1.42 23.72 -0.11
N GLN A 290 -0.26 23.18 0.26
CA GLN A 290 0.75 22.70 -0.69
C GLN A 290 0.23 21.65 -1.69
N TRP A 291 -0.81 20.88 -1.33
CA TRP A 291 -1.45 19.92 -2.24
C TRP A 291 -2.44 20.57 -3.22
N LEU A 292 -2.79 21.84 -2.98
CA LEU A 292 -3.68 22.65 -3.81
C LEU A 292 -2.91 23.61 -4.73
N ASN A 293 -1.58 23.58 -4.75
CA ASN A 293 -0.77 24.45 -5.61
C ASN A 293 -0.52 23.81 -6.98
N ILE A 294 -0.61 24.63 -8.03
CA ILE A 294 -0.20 24.30 -9.40
C ILE A 294 1.30 24.55 -9.55
#